data_AF-E6SNM6-F1
#
_entry.id   AF-E6SNM6-F1
#
_cell.length_a   1.000
_cell.length_b   1.000
_cell.length_c   1.000
_cell.angle_alpha   90.00
_cell.angle_beta   90.00
_cell.angle_gamma   90.00
#
_symmetry.space_group_name_H-M   'P 1'
#
loop_
_entity.id
_entity.type
_entity.pdbx_description
1 polymer ?
#
loop_
_entity_poly.entity_id
_entity_poly.type
_entity_poly.pdbx_seq_one_letter_code
_entity_poly.pdbx_strand_id
1 'polypeptide(L)'
;MHKKNVVIMKTAKEIINRNKYRLNLPLHMLIGWTVWLGLSGIGWGLYGGYFLVWMIDLWLAKELIISVLCFVWGCLVAILSMAVVIGIIVWLLTI
;
A
#
# COMPACT_ATOMS: atom_id res chain seq x y z
N MET A 1 38.44 -28.68 0.19
CA MET A 1 37.92 -27.28 0.24
C MET A 1 36.44 -27.14 -0.11
N HIS A 2 35.85 -28.01 -0.94
CA HIS A 2 34.45 -27.92 -1.41
C HIS A 2 33.37 -27.93 -0.30
N LYS A 3 33.54 -28.76 0.74
CA LYS A 3 32.51 -28.95 1.79
C LYS A 3 32.26 -27.70 2.65
N LYS A 4 33.28 -26.87 2.90
CA LYS A 4 33.12 -25.61 3.67
C LYS A 4 32.27 -24.58 2.92
N ASN A 5 32.43 -24.50 1.59
CA ASN A 5 31.75 -23.50 0.77
C ASN A 5 30.24 -23.79 0.63
N VAL A 6 29.87 -25.08 0.56
CA VAL A 6 28.46 -25.52 0.54
C VAL A 6 27.73 -25.16 1.84
N VAL A 7 28.40 -25.28 2.99
CA VAL A 7 27.80 -24.92 4.29
C VAL A 7 27.60 -23.41 4.40
N ILE A 8 28.59 -22.60 4.00
CA ILE A 8 28.48 -21.13 3.98
C ILE A 8 27.33 -20.68 3.07
N MET A 9 27.20 -21.29 1.89
CA MET A 9 26.13 -21.00 0.94
C MET A 9 24.75 -21.37 1.47
N LYS A 10 24.63 -22.48 2.23
CA LYS A 10 23.38 -22.88 2.88
C LYS A 10 22.98 -21.91 4.00
N THR A 11 23.94 -21.51 4.83
CA THR A 11 23.72 -20.54 5.93
C THR A 11 23.34 -19.16 5.39
N ALA A 12 24.00 -18.68 4.33
CA ALA A 12 23.67 -17.40 3.71
C ALA A 12 22.23 -17.37 3.14
N LYS A 13 21.80 -18.48 2.52
CA LYS A 13 20.45 -18.60 1.95
C LYS A 13 19.36 -18.60 3.01
N GLU A 14 19.60 -19.22 4.17
CA GLU A 14 18.68 -19.17 5.31
C GLU A 14 18.56 -17.77 5.91
N ILE A 15 19.66 -17.02 6.03
CA ILE A 15 19.63 -15.65 6.55
C ILE A 15 18.81 -14.73 5.64
N ILE A 16 19.01 -14.82 4.31
CA ILE A 16 18.25 -14.05 3.33
C ILE A 16 16.76 -14.41 3.38
N ASN A 17 16.43 -15.70 3.44
CA ASN A 17 15.05 -16.16 3.50
C ASN A 17 14.37 -15.74 4.80
N ARG A 18 15.06 -15.88 5.94
CA ARG A 18 14.58 -15.45 7.27
C ARG A 18 14.31 -13.94 7.31
N ASN A 19 15.17 -13.13 6.67
CA ASN A 19 14.97 -11.69 6.58
C ASN A 19 13.72 -11.34 5.76
N LYS A 20 13.47 -12.04 4.65
CA LYS A 20 12.29 -11.83 3.79
C LYS A 20 10.98 -12.11 4.52
N TYR A 21 10.91 -13.19 5.31
CA TYR A 21 9.73 -13.50 6.13
C TYR A 21 9.57 -12.53 7.32
N ARG A 22 10.67 -12.07 7.92
CA ARG A 22 10.63 -11.07 9.01
C ARG A 22 10.32 -9.65 8.57
N LEU A 23 10.55 -9.28 7.31
CA LEU A 23 10.19 -7.96 6.78
C LEU A 23 8.72 -7.89 6.38
N ASN A 24 8.13 -8.99 5.89
CA ASN A 24 6.72 -9.02 5.53
C ASN A 24 5.77 -9.14 6.74
N LEU A 25 6.22 -9.67 7.88
CA LEU A 25 5.38 -9.86 9.06
C LEU A 25 5.03 -8.57 9.84
N PRO A 26 5.94 -7.59 10.02
CA PRO A 26 5.65 -6.34 10.74
C PRO A 26 5.13 -5.23 9.83
N LEU A 27 5.36 -5.27 8.51
CA LEU A 27 4.93 -4.20 7.61
C LEU A 27 3.41 -4.06 7.56
N HIS A 28 2.69 -5.18 7.46
CA HIS A 28 1.22 -5.18 7.49
C HIS A 28 0.65 -4.70 8.84
N MET A 29 1.28 -5.11 9.95
CA MET A 29 0.88 -4.67 11.30
C MET A 29 1.16 -3.18 11.54
N LEU A 30 2.29 -2.66 11.04
CA LEU A 30 2.66 -1.26 11.15
C LEU A 30 1.70 -0.36 10.36
N ILE A 31 1.30 -0.78 9.16
CA ILE A 31 0.30 -0.08 8.33
C ILE A 31 -1.05 -0.02 9.07
N GLY A 32 -1.48 -1.15 9.65
CA GLY A 32 -2.70 -1.19 10.46
C GLY A 32 -2.65 -0.24 11.66
N TRP A 33 -1.52 -0.19 12.37
CA TRP A 33 -1.32 0.71 13.51
C TRP A 33 -1.25 2.19 13.10
N THR A 34 -0.64 2.53 11.97
CA THR A 34 -0.59 3.93 11.50
C THR A 34 -1.98 4.44 11.14
N VAL A 35 -2.80 3.60 10.49
CA VAL A 35 -4.20 3.93 10.18
C VAL A 35 -5.02 4.10 11.46
N TRP A 36 -4.84 3.22 12.45
CA TRP A 36 -5.56 3.28 13.72
C TRP A 36 -5.18 4.51 14.55
N LEU A 37 -3.89 4.86 14.60
CA LEU A 37 -3.41 6.07 15.27
C LEU A 37 -3.90 7.35 14.57
N GLY A 38 -3.98 7.35 13.23
CA GLY A 38 -4.57 8.45 12.46
C GLY A 38 -6.05 8.66 12.80
N LEU A 39 -6.85 7.58 12.78
CA LEU A 39 -8.28 7.65 13.16
C LEU A 39 -8.49 8.07 14.62
N SER A 40 -7.67 7.57 15.53
CA SER A 40 -7.74 7.92 16.95
C SER A 40 -7.37 9.39 17.21
N GLY A 41 -6.36 9.91 16.50
CA GLY A 41 -5.97 11.32 16.54
C GLY A 41 -7.11 12.25 16.10
N ILE A 42 -7.79 11.91 15.00
CA ILE A 42 -8.96 12.64 14.50
C ILE A 42 -10.10 12.63 15.53
N GLY A 43 -10.35 11.49 16.19
CA GLY A 43 -11.36 11.37 17.25
C GLY A 43 -11.06 12.21 18.49
N TRP A 44 -9.77 12.32 18.86
CA TRP A 44 -9.34 13.13 20.01
C TRP A 44 -9.38 14.63 19.71
N GLY A 45 -9.06 15.03 18.48
CA GLY A 45 -9.15 16.42 17.99
C GLY A 45 -10.57 16.97 17.95
N LEU A 46 -11.56 16.11 17.69
CA LEU A 46 -12.98 16.48 17.72
C LEU A 46 -13.53 16.70 19.14
N TYR A 47 -12.93 16.06 20.16
CA TYR A 47 -13.42 16.12 21.56
C TYR A 47 -12.68 17.15 22.43
N GLY A 48 -11.44 17.50 22.11
CA GLY A 48 -10.68 18.54 22.81
C GLY A 48 -10.70 19.84 22.01
N GLY A 49 -11.34 20.89 22.54
CA GLY A 49 -11.64 22.19 21.88
C GLY A 49 -10.47 23.05 21.37
N TYR A 50 -9.39 22.44 20.87
CA TYR A 50 -8.27 23.09 20.22
C TYR A 50 -8.56 23.25 18.72
N PHE A 51 -8.98 24.45 18.33
CA PHE A 51 -9.31 24.86 16.96
C PHE A 51 -8.23 24.47 15.91
N LEU A 52 -6.97 24.45 16.33
CA LEU A 52 -5.83 24.06 15.49
C LEU A 52 -5.81 22.57 15.15
N VAL A 53 -6.20 21.69 16.09
CA VAL A 53 -6.25 20.25 15.84
C VAL A 53 -7.37 19.95 14.84
N TRP A 54 -8.52 20.59 15.01
CA TRP A 54 -9.63 20.50 14.07
C TRP A 54 -9.27 20.96 12.65
N MET A 55 -8.48 22.03 12.51
CA MET A 55 -7.98 22.49 11.21
C MET A 55 -7.03 21.47 10.55
N ILE A 56 -6.18 20.81 11.33
CA ILE A 56 -5.27 19.76 10.83
C ILE A 56 -6.07 18.53 10.41
N ASP A 57 -7.07 18.12 11.19
CA ASP A 57 -7.93 16.98 10.85
C ASP A 57 -8.76 17.23 9.60
N LEU A 58 -9.33 18.43 9.44
CA LEU A 58 -10.04 18.84 8.22
C LEU A 58 -9.10 18.89 7.00
N TRP A 59 -7.88 19.37 7.18
CA TRP A 59 -6.86 19.37 6.14
C TRP A 59 -6.50 17.95 5.71
N LEU A 60 -6.26 17.07 6.69
CA LEU A 60 -5.96 15.66 6.45
C LEU A 60 -7.13 14.95 5.75
N ALA A 61 -8.36 15.20 6.18
CA ALA A 61 -9.56 14.65 5.56
C ALA A 61 -9.70 15.10 4.09
N LYS A 62 -9.44 16.38 3.79
CA LYS A 62 -9.44 16.88 2.40
C LYS A 62 -8.40 16.17 1.54
N GLU A 63 -7.17 16.05 2.03
CA GLU A 63 -6.09 15.41 1.28
C GLU A 63 -6.40 13.93 1.01
N LEU A 64 -6.97 13.24 2.01
CA LEU A 64 -7.43 11.85 1.85
C LEU A 64 -8.56 11.73 0.83
N ILE A 65 -9.55 12.63 0.85
CA ILE A 65 -10.65 12.62 -0.13
C ILE A 65 -10.12 12.83 -1.55
N ILE A 66 -9.22 13.80 -1.75
CA ILE A 66 -8.61 14.07 -3.06
C ILE A 66 -7.80 12.87 -3.54
N SER A 67 -7.01 12.26 -2.64
CA SER A 67 -6.23 11.06 -2.94
C SER A 67 -7.12 9.88 -3.36
N VAL A 68 -8.20 9.62 -2.62
CA VAL A 68 -9.17 8.56 -2.95
C VAL A 68 -9.85 8.86 -4.29
N LEU A 69 -10.25 10.11 -4.54
CA LEU A 69 -10.90 10.49 -5.80
C LEU A 69 -9.96 10.29 -6.99
N CYS A 70 -8.69 10.68 -6.85
CA CYS A 70 -7.66 10.46 -7.87
C CYS A 70 -7.40 8.98 -8.11
N PHE A 71 -7.40 8.17 -7.04
CA PHE A 71 -7.25 6.72 -7.15
C PHE A 71 -8.43 6.08 -7.90
N VAL A 72 -9.67 6.43 -7.56
CA VAL A 72 -10.87 5.94 -8.26
C VAL A 72 -10.86 6.36 -9.73
N TRP A 73 -10.49 7.61 -10.01
CA TRP A 73 -10.36 8.09 -11.38
C TRP A 73 -9.29 7.31 -12.16
N GLY A 74 -8.13 7.07 -11.55
CA GLY A 74 -7.07 6.25 -12.12
C GLY A 74 -7.52 4.81 -12.39
N CYS A 75 -8.25 4.19 -11.45
CA CYS A 75 -8.84 2.87 -11.64
C CYS A 75 -9.86 2.85 -12.80
N LEU A 76 -10.71 3.87 -12.90
CA LEU A 76 -11.69 3.97 -13.99
C LEU A 76 -10.99 4.05 -15.35
N VAL A 77 -9.96 4.89 -15.47
CA VAL A 77 -9.14 5.02 -16.69
C VAL A 77 -8.44 3.70 -17.02
N ALA A 78 -7.91 2.98 -16.02
CA ALA A 78 -7.27 1.70 -16.23
C ALA A 78 -8.24 0.63 -16.77
N ILE A 79 -9.45 0.54 -16.21
CA ILE A 79 -10.50 -0.39 -16.67
C ILE A 79 -10.89 -0.04 -18.11
N LEU A 80 -11.08 1.25 -18.42
CA LEU A 80 -11.44 1.70 -19.76
C LEU A 80 -10.34 1.35 -20.78
N SER A 81 -9.08 1.57 -20.41
CA SER A 81 -7.91 1.20 -21.23
C SER A 81 -7.88 -0.30 -21.53
N MET A 82 -8.09 -1.14 -20.50
CA MET A 82 -8.15 -2.60 -20.67
C MET A 82 -9.30 -3.02 -21.58
N ALA A 83 -10.48 -2.41 -21.43
CA ALA A 83 -11.63 -2.68 -22.29
C ALA A 83 -11.33 -2.35 -23.76
N VAL A 84 -10.65 -1.24 -24.03
CA VAL A 84 -10.21 -0.88 -25.40
C VAL A 84 -9.22 -1.91 -25.95
N VAL A 85 -8.22 -2.31 -25.17
CA VAL A 85 -7.25 -3.33 -25.60
C VAL A 85 -7.95 -4.65 -25.93
N ILE A 86 -8.86 -5.11 -25.08
CA ILE A 86 -9.65 -6.33 -25.33
C ILE A 86 -10.50 -6.18 -26.59
N GLY A 87 -11.15 -5.03 -26.78
CA GLY A 87 -11.94 -4.74 -27.97
C GLY A 87 -11.11 -4.81 -29.25
N ILE A 88 -9.88 -4.27 -29.24
CA ILE A 88 -8.95 -4.34 -30.38
C ILE A 88 -8.54 -5.79 -30.66
N ILE A 89 -8.25 -6.58 -29.61
CA ILE A 89 -7.89 -7.99 -29.77
C ILE A 89 -9.04 -8.79 -30.38
N VAL A 90 -10.27 -8.60 -29.91
CA VAL A 90 -11.46 -9.27 -30.45
C VAL A 90 -11.68 -8.87 -31.91
N TRP A 91 -11.51 -7.59 -32.24
CA TRP A 91 -11.63 -7.10 -33.61
C TRP A 91 -10.60 -7.75 -34.54
N LEU A 92 -9.33 -7.83 -34.11
CA LEU A 92 -8.26 -8.53 -34.85
C LEU A 92 -8.48 -10.04 -34.99
N LEU A 93 -9.20 -10.66 -34.05
CA LEU A 93 -9.52 -12.09 -34.12
C LEU A 93 -10.71 -12.41 -35.03
N THR A 94 -11.56 -11.41 -35.27
CA THR A 94 -12.78 -11.54 -36.07
C THR A 94 -12.53 -11.25 -37.56
N ILE A 95 -11.48 -10.48 -37.86
CA ILE A 95 -11.02 -10.20 -39.23
C ILE A 95 -10.26 -11.40 -39.80
#